data_AF-A0A1M7QRG3-F1
#
_entry.id   AF-A0A1M7QRG3-F1
#
_cell.length_a   1.000
_cell.length_b   1.000
_cell.length_c   1.000
_cell.angle_alpha   90.00
_cell.angle_beta   90.00
_cell.angle_gamma   90.00
#
_symmetry.space_group_name_H-M   'P 1'
#
loop_
_entity.id
_entity.type
_entity.pdbx_description
1 polymer ?
#
loop_
_entity_poly.entity_id
_entity_poly.type
_entity_poly.pdbx_seq_one_letter_code
_entity_poly.pdbx_strand_id
1 'polypeptide(L)'
;MAFRNVLSRDARPRDDAAASFLDDFGDFNHSGRVVDDGLPPTEAAPLAAAPWQFEMGDTASRRIDTRDPMEPLRFDGMVLRPWTRDDARAMAEAARESIGTIGRWMDWCHPGYGVRDAIDWVDVCVDSLAQGQACEFALFDERSGRLVGGAGLNQFNTIHRVCNLGYWVRQSAQGQGIATRAARSLASYGFSALGFQRIEIVVAEGNEASLAVARKLGAQFECLARNRLVIRGNPVSAWVHSLVP
;
A
#
# COMPACT_ATOMS: atom_id res chain seq x y z
N MET A 1 4.60 -1.68 1.83
CA MET A 1 5.16 -0.54 2.62
C MET A 1 5.37 0.64 1.68
N ALA A 2 4.40 1.54 1.60
CA ALA A 2 4.45 2.69 0.70
C ALA A 2 3.81 3.88 1.41
N PHE A 3 4.65 4.81 1.87
CA PHE A 3 4.27 6.14 2.36
C PHE A 3 5.26 7.21 1.81
N ARG A 4 6.23 6.85 0.94
CA ARG A 4 7.24 7.82 0.45
C ARG A 4 7.82 7.60 -0.96
N ASN A 5 7.43 6.58 -1.72
CA ASN A 5 7.98 6.40 -3.09
C ASN A 5 7.39 7.36 -4.14
N VAL A 6 6.57 8.34 -3.76
CA VAL A 6 5.95 9.32 -4.68
C VAL A 6 6.78 10.62 -4.81
N LEU A 7 7.87 10.79 -4.04
CA LEU A 7 8.69 12.02 -4.06
C LEU A 7 10.13 11.81 -4.55
N SER A 8 10.34 11.13 -5.69
CA SER A 8 11.51 11.42 -6.53
C SER A 8 11.09 12.39 -7.65
N ARG A 9 10.91 13.67 -7.30
CA ARG A 9 10.87 14.74 -8.31
C ARG A 9 12.29 15.09 -8.70
N ASP A 10 12.77 14.50 -9.79
CA ASP A 10 13.68 15.19 -10.70
C ASP A 10 13.49 14.65 -12.12
N ALA A 11 13.31 15.62 -13.04
CA ALA A 11 13.18 15.53 -14.50
C ALA A 11 11.75 15.71 -15.07
N ARG A 12 11.35 16.98 -15.23
CA ARG A 12 10.74 17.41 -16.50
C ARG A 12 11.84 18.07 -17.33
N PRO A 13 11.88 17.81 -18.64
CA PRO A 13 11.72 18.92 -19.57
C PRO A 13 10.54 18.72 -20.53
N ARG A 14 10.26 19.83 -21.21
CA ARG A 14 9.06 20.22 -21.95
C ARG A 14 8.86 19.46 -23.27
N ASP A 15 7.66 19.66 -23.79
CA ASP A 15 7.06 19.24 -25.05
C ASP A 15 7.92 19.34 -26.33
N ASP A 16 7.38 18.68 -27.36
CA ASP A 16 7.62 18.77 -28.80
C ASP A 16 8.65 17.80 -29.41
N ALA A 17 8.14 16.66 -29.92
CA ALA A 17 8.24 16.28 -31.33
C ALA A 17 7.61 14.91 -31.56
N ALA A 18 6.49 14.90 -32.29
CA ALA A 18 6.05 13.73 -33.04
C ALA A 18 7.00 13.52 -34.24
N ALA A 19 7.56 12.32 -34.40
CA ALA A 19 7.75 11.63 -35.69
C ALA A 19 8.71 10.44 -35.52
N SER A 20 8.27 9.31 -36.08
CA SER A 20 9.04 8.17 -36.61
C SER A 20 10.25 7.66 -35.82
N PHE A 21 10.22 6.38 -35.44
CA PHE A 21 11.24 5.42 -35.92
C PHE A 21 10.73 4.00 -35.60
N LEU A 22 10.09 3.41 -36.61
CA LEU A 22 10.15 1.97 -36.86
C LEU A 22 11.54 1.66 -37.40
N ASP A 23 11.94 0.40 -37.24
CA ASP A 23 13.18 -0.22 -37.69
C ASP A 23 14.40 0.10 -36.83
N ASP A 24 14.78 -0.85 -35.98
CA ASP A 24 16.05 -1.58 -36.14
C ASP A 24 16.30 -2.47 -34.91
N PHE A 25 15.98 -3.76 -34.99
CA PHE A 25 16.73 -4.79 -34.27
C PHE A 25 16.64 -6.09 -35.07
N GLY A 26 17.67 -6.25 -35.90
CA GLY A 26 17.93 -7.43 -36.70
C GLY A 26 18.25 -8.68 -35.89
N ASP A 27 18.17 -9.77 -36.63
CA ASP A 27 18.43 -11.15 -36.27
C ASP A 27 19.69 -11.37 -35.42
N PHE A 28 19.54 -12.11 -34.32
CA PHE A 28 20.62 -12.93 -33.77
C PHE A 28 20.11 -14.33 -33.46
N ASN A 29 20.33 -15.22 -34.43
CA ASN A 29 20.20 -16.66 -34.31
C ASN A 29 21.52 -17.21 -33.74
N HIS A 30 21.52 -17.72 -32.51
CA HIS A 30 22.56 -18.62 -32.03
C HIS A 30 21.94 -19.82 -31.31
N SER A 31 22.11 -20.97 -31.94
CA SER A 31 21.90 -22.31 -31.43
C SER A 31 22.76 -22.56 -30.18
N GLY A 32 22.14 -22.58 -29.01
CA GLY A 32 22.72 -23.10 -27.77
C GLY A 32 21.75 -24.08 -27.13
N ARG A 33 22.18 -25.34 -26.94
CA ARG A 33 21.40 -26.38 -26.27
C ARG A 33 21.06 -25.93 -24.85
N VAL A 34 19.77 -25.81 -24.55
CA VAL A 34 19.27 -25.72 -23.17
C VAL A 34 19.34 -27.13 -22.57
N VAL A 35 20.12 -27.27 -21.51
CA VAL A 35 20.07 -28.45 -20.62
C VAL A 35 18.84 -28.28 -19.74
N ASP A 36 17.90 -29.22 -19.88
CA ASP A 36 16.66 -29.31 -19.13
C ASP A 36 16.94 -29.96 -17.77
N ASP A 37 17.39 -29.16 -16.80
CA ASP A 37 17.45 -29.57 -15.39
C ASP A 37 16.06 -29.42 -14.79
N GLY A 38 15.26 -30.48 -14.93
CA GLY A 38 13.86 -30.54 -14.50
C GLY A 38 13.66 -30.08 -13.05
N LEU A 39 13.05 -28.90 -12.88
CA LEU A 39 12.35 -28.57 -11.65
C LEU A 39 11.10 -29.47 -11.55
N PRO A 40 10.86 -30.12 -10.40
CA PRO A 40 9.60 -30.82 -10.20
C PRO A 40 8.43 -29.82 -10.28
N PRO A 41 7.26 -30.22 -10.81
CA PRO A 41 6.09 -29.38 -10.84
C PRO A 41 5.76 -28.96 -9.41
N THR A 42 5.76 -27.66 -9.15
CA THR A 42 5.20 -27.12 -7.90
C THR A 42 3.70 -27.31 -8.00
N GLU A 43 3.20 -28.34 -7.32
CA GLU A 43 1.79 -28.58 -7.12
C GLU A 43 1.22 -27.35 -6.40
N ALA A 44 0.57 -26.47 -7.15
CA ALA A 44 -0.13 -25.33 -6.58
C ALA A 44 -1.21 -25.90 -5.66
N ALA A 45 -1.03 -25.74 -4.35
CA ALA A 45 -2.03 -26.10 -3.37
C ALA A 45 -3.37 -25.44 -3.78
N PRO A 46 -4.49 -26.18 -3.74
CA PRO A 46 -5.78 -25.63 -4.12
C PRO A 46 -6.04 -24.34 -3.34
N LEU A 47 -6.49 -23.30 -4.04
CA LEU A 47 -6.98 -22.06 -3.47
C LEU A 47 -8.01 -22.40 -2.39
N ALA A 48 -7.60 -22.36 -1.12
CA ALA A 48 -8.56 -22.42 -0.03
C ALA A 48 -9.45 -21.20 -0.18
N ALA A 49 -10.74 -21.42 -0.45
CA ALA A 49 -11.73 -20.36 -0.49
C ALA A 49 -11.57 -19.50 0.77
N ALA A 50 -11.49 -18.18 0.59
CA ALA A 50 -11.42 -17.27 1.72
C ALA A 50 -12.57 -17.61 2.69
N PRO A 51 -12.33 -17.76 4.00
CA PRO A 51 -13.37 -18.16 4.96
C PRO A 51 -14.45 -17.08 5.20
N TRP A 52 -14.50 -16.06 4.33
CA TRP A 52 -15.35 -14.89 4.45
C TRP A 52 -16.19 -14.80 3.17
N GLN A 53 -17.42 -15.31 3.23
CA GLN A 53 -18.43 -14.95 2.24
C GLN A 53 -18.76 -13.47 2.46
N PHE A 54 -18.27 -12.61 1.57
CA PHE A 54 -18.74 -11.23 1.50
C PHE A 54 -20.11 -11.27 0.83
N GLU A 55 -21.15 -10.80 1.52
CA GLU A 55 -22.40 -10.46 0.85
C GLU A 55 -22.11 -9.30 -0.11
N MET A 56 -21.87 -9.66 -1.37
CA MET A 56 -21.77 -8.73 -2.48
C MET A 56 -23.16 -8.10 -2.66
N GLY A 57 -23.41 -7.00 -1.95
CA GLY A 57 -24.51 -6.10 -2.29
C GLY A 57 -24.38 -5.68 -3.76
N ASP A 58 -25.52 -5.51 -4.43
CA ASP A 58 -25.62 -5.16 -5.85
C ASP A 58 -25.12 -3.72 -6.13
N THR A 59 -23.81 -3.52 -6.04
CA THR A 59 -23.11 -2.25 -6.36
C THR A 59 -22.22 -2.40 -7.58
N ALA A 60 -22.51 -3.37 -8.46
CA ALA A 60 -21.70 -3.71 -9.64
C ALA A 60 -21.64 -2.62 -10.74
N SER A 61 -22.08 -1.39 -10.48
CA SER A 61 -22.15 -0.34 -11.52
C SER A 61 -21.80 1.08 -11.06
N ARG A 62 -21.51 1.34 -9.78
CA ARG A 62 -20.96 2.65 -9.40
C ARG A 62 -19.46 2.65 -9.63
N ARG A 63 -19.02 3.25 -10.74
CA ARG A 63 -17.68 3.88 -10.76
C ARG A 63 -17.67 4.87 -9.61
N ILE A 64 -16.96 4.56 -8.53
CA ILE A 64 -16.70 5.56 -7.50
C ILE A 64 -15.85 6.61 -8.17
N ASP A 65 -16.47 7.77 -8.36
CA ASP A 65 -15.75 8.97 -8.69
C ASP A 65 -14.93 9.33 -7.46
N THR A 66 -13.60 9.25 -7.52
CA THR A 66 -12.73 9.64 -6.41
C THR A 66 -12.85 11.12 -6.05
N ARG A 67 -13.64 11.89 -6.81
CA ARG A 67 -14.04 13.27 -6.54
C ARG A 67 -15.22 13.42 -5.56
N ASP A 68 -16.01 12.36 -5.30
CA ASP A 68 -16.99 12.42 -4.22
C ASP A 68 -16.26 12.40 -2.87
N PRO A 69 -16.64 13.25 -1.90
CA PRO A 69 -16.01 13.26 -0.59
C PRO A 69 -16.15 11.88 0.03
N MET A 70 -15.01 11.23 0.22
CA MET A 70 -15.00 9.86 0.72
C MET A 70 -15.47 9.84 2.17
N GLU A 71 -16.60 9.18 2.40
CA GLU A 71 -17.17 9.00 3.74
C GLU A 71 -16.16 8.28 4.65
N PRO A 72 -15.97 8.74 5.90
CA PRO A 72 -15.12 8.06 6.87
C PRO A 72 -15.53 6.61 7.10
N LEU A 73 -14.56 5.68 7.04
CA LEU A 73 -14.78 4.27 7.37
C LEU A 73 -14.70 4.11 8.90
N ARG A 74 -15.79 3.67 9.52
CA ARG A 74 -15.87 3.41 10.97
C ARG A 74 -15.88 1.91 11.24
N PHE A 75 -15.09 1.48 12.22
CA PHE A 75 -15.00 0.08 12.63
C PHE A 75 -14.44 -0.03 14.05
N ASP A 76 -15.07 -0.85 14.91
CA ASP A 76 -14.57 -1.20 16.24
C ASP A 76 -14.02 -0.04 17.11
N GLY A 77 -14.71 1.11 17.11
CA GLY A 77 -14.31 2.31 17.87
C GLY A 77 -13.19 3.13 17.22
N MET A 78 -12.89 2.88 15.94
CA MET A 78 -11.88 3.55 15.14
C MET A 78 -12.52 4.19 13.92
N VAL A 79 -11.91 5.27 13.43
CA VAL A 79 -12.31 5.94 12.20
C VAL A 79 -11.09 6.13 11.29
N LEU A 80 -11.21 5.67 10.04
CA LEU A 80 -10.34 6.04 8.94
C LEU A 80 -11.02 7.16 8.15
N ARG A 81 -10.33 8.29 7.99
CA ARG A 81 -10.81 9.38 7.15
C ARG A 81 -9.68 9.99 6.32
N PRO A 82 -9.99 10.67 5.21
CA PRO A 82 -8.98 11.39 4.44
C PRO A 82 -8.15 12.32 5.34
N TRP A 83 -6.86 12.43 5.02
CA TRP A 83 -5.97 13.38 5.67
C TRP A 83 -6.41 14.82 5.38
N THR A 84 -6.25 15.68 6.39
CA THR A 84 -6.44 17.13 6.28
C THR A 84 -5.21 17.84 6.82
N ARG A 85 -4.99 19.10 6.41
CA ARG A 85 -3.82 19.86 6.88
C ARG A 85 -3.83 20.08 8.40
N ASP A 86 -4.99 20.07 9.02
CA ASP A 86 -5.16 20.18 10.47
C ASP A 86 -4.56 18.97 11.23
N ASP A 87 -4.40 17.84 10.55
CA ASP A 87 -3.80 16.62 11.12
C ASP A 87 -2.28 16.69 11.22
N ALA A 88 -1.63 17.65 10.56
CA ALA A 88 -0.18 17.68 10.40
C ALA A 88 0.57 17.70 11.74
N ARG A 89 0.04 18.42 12.74
CA ARG A 89 0.63 18.44 14.09
C ARG A 89 0.55 17.06 14.75
N ALA A 90 -0.63 16.44 14.74
CA ALA A 90 -0.85 15.13 15.33
C ALA A 90 -0.01 14.05 14.62
N MET A 91 0.13 14.15 13.29
CA MET A 91 0.99 13.27 12.50
C MET A 91 2.45 13.42 12.89
N ALA A 92 2.97 14.65 12.98
CA ALA A 92 4.36 14.88 13.35
C ALA A 92 4.67 14.38 14.77
N GLU A 93 3.75 14.52 15.71
CA GLU A 93 3.86 13.97 17.07
C GLU A 93 3.87 12.44 17.06
N ALA A 94 2.94 11.81 16.34
CA ALA A 94 2.85 10.36 16.22
C ALA A 94 4.10 9.78 15.53
N ALA A 95 4.63 10.46 14.51
CA ALA A 95 5.86 10.11 13.82
C ALA A 95 7.06 10.13 14.78
N ARG A 96 7.25 11.22 15.52
CA ARG A 96 8.36 11.35 16.49
C ARG A 96 8.27 10.32 17.61
N GLU A 97 7.08 10.06 18.13
CA GLU A 97 6.86 9.02 19.14
C GLU A 97 7.25 7.62 18.61
N SER A 98 7.09 7.39 17.32
CA SER A 98 7.20 6.06 16.72
C SER A 98 8.53 5.78 16.03
N ILE A 99 9.53 6.67 16.14
CA ILE A 99 10.85 6.51 15.48
C ILE A 99 11.48 5.14 15.80
N GLY A 100 11.41 4.70 17.06
CA GLY A 100 12.03 3.45 17.50
C GLY A 100 11.41 2.19 16.89
N THR A 101 10.11 2.23 16.57
CA THR A 101 9.36 1.07 16.08
C THR A 101 9.07 1.11 14.58
N ILE A 102 8.85 2.31 14.03
CA ILE A 102 8.46 2.55 12.63
C ILE A 102 9.66 3.03 11.79
N GLY A 103 10.53 3.87 12.33
CA GLY A 103 11.63 4.51 11.59
C GLY A 103 12.69 3.54 11.03
N ARG A 104 12.73 2.30 11.53
CA ARG A 104 13.57 1.23 10.95
C ARG A 104 13.00 0.63 9.66
N TRP A 105 11.71 0.83 9.42
CA TRP A 105 11.02 0.26 8.26
C TRP A 105 10.53 1.34 7.29
N MET A 106 10.24 2.55 7.78
CA MET A 106 9.73 3.64 6.97
C MET A 106 10.65 4.86 7.04
N ASP A 107 11.30 5.17 5.93
CA ASP A 107 12.32 6.23 5.85
C ASP A 107 11.81 7.63 6.17
N TRP A 108 10.51 7.89 6.04
CA TRP A 108 9.91 9.17 6.47
C TRP A 108 9.90 9.35 7.99
N CYS A 109 9.91 8.27 8.77
CA CYS A 109 9.83 8.34 10.23
C CYS A 109 11.25 8.50 10.81
N HIS A 110 11.77 9.73 10.77
CA HIS A 110 13.10 10.09 11.28
C HIS A 110 13.03 11.22 12.32
N PRO A 111 14.10 11.45 13.13
CA PRO A 111 14.11 12.49 14.17
C PRO A 111 13.77 13.91 13.69
N GLY A 112 14.15 14.22 12.45
CA GLY A 112 13.84 15.50 11.80
C GLY A 112 12.40 15.67 11.28
N TYR A 113 11.53 14.66 11.38
CA TYR A 113 10.18 14.74 10.81
C TYR A 113 9.30 15.75 11.59
N GLY A 114 8.95 16.84 10.93
CA GLY A 114 8.27 17.99 11.49
C GLY A 114 6.85 18.19 10.95
N VAL A 115 6.22 19.28 11.40
CA VAL A 115 4.88 19.68 10.95
C VAL A 115 4.89 20.02 9.46
N ARG A 116 5.98 20.63 8.96
CA ARG A 116 6.10 20.95 7.53
C ARG A 116 6.11 19.70 6.67
N ASP A 117 6.91 18.68 7.03
CA ASP A 117 6.94 17.40 6.32
C ASP A 117 5.56 16.73 6.33
N ALA A 118 4.83 16.82 7.45
CA ALA A 118 3.48 16.31 7.55
C ALA A 118 2.50 17.06 6.65
N ILE A 119 2.58 18.39 6.54
CA ILE A 119 1.75 19.17 5.59
C ILE A 119 2.06 18.74 4.16
N ASP A 120 3.35 18.65 3.80
CA ASP A 120 3.76 18.27 2.44
C ASP A 120 3.28 16.84 2.10
N TRP A 121 3.28 15.92 3.07
CA TRP A 121 2.69 14.59 2.90
C TRP A 121 1.17 14.63 2.72
N VAL A 122 0.46 15.41 3.54
CA VAL A 122 -1.00 15.55 3.41
C VAL A 122 -1.38 16.09 2.04
N ASP A 123 -0.64 17.06 1.52
CA ASP A 123 -0.86 17.61 0.18
C ASP A 123 -0.70 16.52 -0.90
N VAL A 124 0.30 15.64 -0.78
CA VAL A 124 0.47 14.47 -1.65
C VAL A 124 -0.72 13.51 -1.57
N CYS A 125 -1.26 13.26 -0.37
CA CYS A 125 -2.45 12.41 -0.20
C CYS A 125 -3.67 12.99 -0.90
N VAL A 126 -3.92 14.29 -0.73
CA VAL A 126 -5.04 15.00 -1.36
C VAL A 126 -4.93 14.94 -2.88
N ASP A 127 -3.74 15.25 -3.41
CA ASP A 127 -3.48 15.21 -4.85
C ASP A 127 -3.64 13.80 -5.43
N SER A 128 -3.10 12.78 -4.75
CA SER A 128 -3.17 11.38 -5.20
C SER A 128 -4.60 10.84 -5.19
N LEU A 129 -5.42 11.25 -4.21
CA LEU A 129 -6.83 10.90 -4.15
C LEU A 129 -7.61 11.56 -5.29
N ALA A 130 -7.40 12.86 -5.52
CA ALA A 130 -8.04 13.59 -6.60
C ALA A 130 -7.69 13.01 -7.99
N GLN A 131 -6.49 12.47 -8.15
CA GLN A 131 -6.03 11.81 -9.38
C GLN A 131 -6.43 10.33 -9.47
N GLY A 132 -7.03 9.76 -8.43
CA GLY A 132 -7.40 8.34 -8.41
C GLY A 132 -6.20 7.40 -8.48
N GLN A 133 -5.07 7.77 -7.86
CA GLN A 133 -3.81 7.00 -7.87
C GLN A 133 -3.53 6.28 -6.53
N ALA A 134 -4.07 6.82 -5.44
CA ALA A 134 -3.99 6.26 -4.11
C ALA A 134 -5.11 6.85 -3.22
N CYS A 135 -5.45 6.15 -2.15
CA CYS A 135 -6.25 6.68 -1.06
C CYS A 135 -5.55 6.36 0.27
N GLU A 136 -5.05 7.41 0.92
CA GLU A 136 -4.35 7.34 2.20
C GLU A 136 -5.20 8.01 3.27
N PHE A 137 -5.31 7.35 4.42
CA PHE A 137 -6.21 7.77 5.50
C PHE A 137 -5.47 7.94 6.81
N ALA A 138 -5.94 8.94 7.56
CA ALA A 138 -5.62 9.11 8.96
C ALA A 138 -6.49 8.16 9.79
N LEU A 139 -5.86 7.45 10.73
CA LEU A 139 -6.56 6.51 11.62
C LEU A 139 -6.66 7.12 13.03
N PHE A 140 -7.88 7.32 13.50
CA PHE A 140 -8.18 7.89 14.81
C PHE A 140 -8.95 6.91 15.70
N ASP A 141 -8.66 6.96 16.99
CA ASP A 141 -9.52 6.39 18.03
C ASP A 141 -10.73 7.30 18.25
N GLU A 142 -11.95 6.78 18.09
CA GLU A 142 -13.18 7.59 18.10
C GLU A 142 -13.46 8.19 19.47
N ARG A 143 -13.11 7.48 20.55
CA ARG A 143 -13.39 7.92 21.92
C ARG A 143 -12.50 9.09 22.34
N SER A 144 -11.20 9.01 22.05
CA SER A 144 -10.23 10.02 22.46
C SER A 144 -9.97 11.09 21.40
N GLY A 145 -10.37 10.85 20.15
CA GLY A 145 -10.00 11.70 19.00
C GLY A 145 -8.51 11.67 18.69
N ARG A 146 -7.73 10.76 19.28
CA ARG A 146 -6.29 10.70 19.12
C ARG A 146 -5.92 10.00 17.81
N LEU A 147 -4.98 10.58 17.08
CA LEU A 147 -4.35 9.91 15.94
C LEU A 147 -3.55 8.69 16.41
N VAL A 148 -3.92 7.51 15.92
CA VAL A 148 -3.29 6.23 16.27
C VAL A 148 -2.52 5.60 15.11
N GLY A 149 -2.57 6.18 13.91
CA GLY A 149 -1.76 5.72 12.78
C GLY A 149 -2.23 6.25 11.43
N GLY A 150 -1.84 5.56 10.38
CA GLY A 150 -2.33 5.77 9.03
C GLY A 150 -2.38 4.46 8.26
N ALA A 151 -3.32 4.36 7.34
CA ALA A 151 -3.45 3.20 6.47
C ALA A 151 -4.05 3.65 5.12
N GLY A 152 -3.76 2.91 4.06
CA GLY A 152 -4.24 3.28 2.73
C GLY A 152 -4.02 2.20 1.69
N LEU A 153 -4.60 2.47 0.53
CA LEU A 153 -4.37 1.72 -0.70
C LEU A 153 -3.62 2.65 -1.67
N ASN A 154 -2.53 2.15 -2.26
CA ASN A 154 -1.68 2.92 -3.17
C ASN A 154 -1.15 2.04 -4.30
N GLN A 155 -0.32 2.61 -5.18
CA GLN A 155 0.22 1.91 -6.36
C GLN A 155 -0.90 1.32 -7.21
N PHE A 156 -1.92 2.12 -7.52
CA PHE A 156 -3.07 1.65 -8.28
C PHE A 156 -2.65 1.27 -9.70
N ASN A 157 -2.85 0.00 -10.02
CA ASN A 157 -2.85 -0.50 -11.39
C ASN A 157 -4.29 -0.68 -11.83
N THR A 158 -4.86 0.34 -12.47
CA THR A 158 -6.26 0.36 -12.90
C THR A 158 -6.55 -0.62 -14.03
N ILE A 159 -5.54 -0.92 -14.87
CA ILE A 159 -5.65 -1.88 -15.98
C ILE A 159 -5.85 -3.29 -15.42
N HIS A 160 -5.03 -3.69 -14.45
CA HIS A 160 -5.08 -5.03 -13.85
C HIS A 160 -5.92 -5.09 -12.57
N ARG A 161 -6.51 -3.97 -12.15
CA ARG A 161 -7.31 -3.85 -10.92
C ARG A 161 -6.53 -4.36 -9.70
N VAL A 162 -5.27 -3.93 -9.58
CA VAL A 162 -4.38 -4.24 -8.45
C VAL A 162 -4.06 -2.98 -7.66
N CYS A 163 -3.94 -3.09 -6.34
CA CYS A 163 -3.31 -2.06 -5.52
C CYS A 163 -2.45 -2.68 -4.41
N ASN A 164 -1.63 -1.87 -3.76
CA ASN A 164 -0.91 -2.23 -2.54
C ASN A 164 -1.61 -1.62 -1.32
N LEU A 165 -1.76 -2.40 -0.26
CA LEU A 165 -2.24 -1.97 1.05
C LEU A 165 -1.06 -1.68 2.00
N GLY A 166 -1.10 -0.51 2.63
CA GLY A 166 -0.09 -0.06 3.59
C GLY A 166 -0.71 0.39 4.90
N TYR A 167 0.06 0.26 5.99
CA TYR A 167 -0.33 0.77 7.31
C TYR A 167 0.89 1.05 8.19
N TRP A 168 0.70 1.95 9.15
CA TRP A 168 1.55 2.13 10.31
C TRP A 168 0.70 2.46 11.53
N VAL A 169 1.17 2.07 12.71
CA VAL A 169 0.47 2.32 13.97
C VAL A 169 1.42 3.05 14.91
N ARG A 170 0.92 4.14 15.49
CA ARG A 170 1.61 4.94 16.50
C ARG A 170 2.07 4.06 17.65
N GLN A 171 3.28 4.26 18.14
CA GLN A 171 3.93 3.36 19.10
C GLN A 171 3.06 3.05 20.33
N SER A 172 2.43 4.04 20.96
CA SER A 172 1.56 3.81 22.12
C SER A 172 0.30 2.98 21.83
N ALA A 173 -0.04 2.78 20.56
CA ALA A 173 -1.24 2.09 20.09
C ALA A 173 -0.91 0.70 19.49
N GLN A 174 0.37 0.33 19.41
CA GLN A 174 0.78 -0.98 18.90
C GLN A 174 0.36 -2.13 19.83
N GLY A 175 0.33 -3.36 19.31
CA GLY A 175 -0.06 -4.56 20.07
C GLY A 175 -1.57 -4.75 20.29
N GLN A 176 -2.40 -3.77 19.90
CA GLN A 176 -3.85 -3.78 20.15
C GLN A 176 -4.69 -4.23 18.93
N GLY A 177 -4.07 -4.88 17.95
CA GLY A 177 -4.76 -5.35 16.73
C GLY A 177 -5.25 -4.25 15.78
N ILE A 178 -4.89 -2.98 16.02
CA ILE A 178 -5.34 -1.81 15.25
C ILE A 178 -4.99 -1.94 13.75
N ALA A 179 -3.75 -2.31 13.43
CA ALA A 179 -3.31 -2.49 12.04
C ALA A 179 -4.16 -3.52 11.30
N THR A 180 -4.45 -4.67 11.92
CA THR A 180 -5.27 -5.73 11.31
C THR A 180 -6.70 -5.26 11.06
N ARG A 181 -7.31 -4.54 12.00
CA ARG A 181 -8.67 -4.02 11.83
C ARG A 181 -8.75 -2.97 10.72
N ALA A 182 -7.82 -2.02 10.71
CA ALA A 182 -7.74 -1.00 9.67
C ALA A 182 -7.48 -1.61 8.28
N ALA A 183 -6.53 -2.53 8.17
CA ALA A 183 -6.24 -3.22 6.92
C ALA A 183 -7.42 -4.06 6.42
N ARG A 184 -8.17 -4.72 7.31
CA ARG A 184 -9.38 -5.47 6.96
C ARG A 184 -10.46 -4.55 6.41
N SER A 185 -10.71 -3.43 7.07
CA SER A 185 -11.67 -2.42 6.62
C SER A 185 -11.30 -1.86 5.25
N LEU A 186 -10.02 -1.52 5.03
CA LEU A 186 -9.54 -1.04 3.73
C LEU A 186 -9.54 -2.09 2.64
N ALA A 187 -9.26 -3.35 2.96
CA ALA A 187 -9.36 -4.42 1.97
C ALA A 187 -10.81 -4.59 1.49
N SER A 188 -11.77 -4.61 2.41
CA SER A 188 -13.20 -4.63 2.09
C SER A 188 -13.59 -3.45 1.21
N TYR A 189 -13.16 -2.23 1.57
CA TYR A 189 -13.38 -1.03 0.76
C TYR A 189 -12.74 -1.14 -0.63
N GLY A 190 -11.51 -1.63 -0.73
CA GLY A 190 -10.79 -1.81 -1.99
C GLY A 190 -11.52 -2.76 -2.96
N PHE A 191 -12.09 -3.85 -2.46
CA PHE A 191 -12.85 -4.81 -3.28
C PHE A 191 -14.24 -4.29 -3.64
N SER A 192 -15.02 -3.87 -2.64
CA SER A 192 -16.44 -3.52 -2.82
C SER A 192 -16.65 -2.17 -3.48
N ALA A 193 -15.87 -1.16 -3.06
CA ALA A 193 -16.08 0.23 -3.43
C ALA A 193 -15.18 0.63 -4.60
N LEU A 194 -13.89 0.31 -4.54
CA LEU A 194 -12.94 0.66 -5.61
C LEU A 194 -12.87 -0.38 -6.73
N GLY A 195 -13.46 -1.56 -6.53
CA GLY A 195 -13.50 -2.61 -7.53
C GLY A 195 -12.12 -3.19 -7.86
N PHE A 196 -11.16 -3.18 -6.94
CA PHE A 196 -9.93 -3.96 -7.13
C PHE A 196 -10.25 -5.47 -7.15
N GLN A 197 -9.39 -6.25 -7.79
CA GLN A 197 -9.47 -7.72 -7.84
C GLN A 197 -8.30 -8.37 -7.09
N ARG A 198 -7.31 -7.56 -6.71
CA ARG A 198 -6.13 -8.00 -5.97
C ARG A 198 -5.61 -6.85 -5.12
N ILE A 199 -5.29 -7.16 -3.87
CA ILE A 199 -4.66 -6.23 -2.93
C ILE A 199 -3.38 -6.88 -2.42
N GLU A 200 -2.24 -6.25 -2.69
CA GLU A 200 -0.93 -6.72 -2.23
C GLU A 200 -0.58 -6.14 -0.87
N ILE A 201 0.09 -6.94 -0.03
CA ILE A 201 0.72 -6.48 1.21
C ILE A 201 2.20 -6.80 1.10
N VAL A 202 2.99 -5.79 0.75
CA VAL A 202 4.45 -5.91 0.60
C VAL A 202 5.15 -5.56 1.91
N VAL A 203 5.83 -6.55 2.50
CA VAL A 203 6.44 -6.47 3.83
C VAL A 203 7.94 -6.71 3.74
N ALA A 204 8.76 -5.77 4.19
CA ALA A 204 10.21 -5.94 4.24
C ALA A 204 10.62 -7.20 5.02
N GLU A 205 11.64 -7.91 4.53
CA GLU A 205 12.20 -9.07 5.22
C GLU A 205 12.63 -8.69 6.66
N GLY A 206 12.24 -9.53 7.63
CA GLY A 206 12.47 -9.29 9.07
C GLY A 206 11.43 -8.40 9.76
N ASN A 207 10.45 -7.82 9.04
CA ASN A 207 9.34 -7.09 9.66
C ASN A 207 8.21 -8.03 10.10
N GLU A 208 8.48 -8.81 11.15
CA GLU A 208 7.57 -9.82 11.68
C GLU A 208 6.22 -9.25 12.13
N ALA A 209 6.20 -8.02 12.67
CA ALA A 209 4.96 -7.37 13.10
C ALA A 209 4.01 -7.12 11.92
N SER A 210 4.54 -6.63 10.80
CA SER A 210 3.74 -6.42 9.60
C SER A 210 3.38 -7.74 8.91
N LEU A 211 4.27 -8.73 8.92
CA LEU A 211 4.01 -10.06 8.38
C LEU A 211 2.89 -10.78 9.14
N ALA A 212 2.86 -10.64 10.47
CA ALA A 212 1.78 -11.15 11.31
C ALA A 212 0.42 -10.51 10.97
N VAL A 213 0.38 -9.24 10.58
CA VAL A 213 -0.86 -8.58 10.13
C VAL A 213 -1.34 -9.18 8.81
N ALA A 214 -0.46 -9.36 7.82
CA ALA A 214 -0.80 -10.01 6.55
C ALA A 214 -1.41 -11.41 6.77
N ARG A 215 -0.77 -12.23 7.62
CA ARG A 215 -1.27 -13.56 8.00
C ARG A 215 -2.64 -13.50 8.69
N LYS A 216 -2.85 -12.59 9.65
CA LYS A 216 -4.13 -12.42 10.35
C LYS A 216 -5.27 -11.94 9.45
N LEU A 217 -4.95 -11.29 8.33
CA LEU A 217 -5.93 -10.92 7.31
C LEU A 217 -6.34 -12.11 6.44
N GLY A 218 -5.59 -13.22 6.48
CA GLY A 218 -5.75 -14.34 5.55
C GLY A 218 -5.10 -14.09 4.19
N ALA A 219 -4.18 -13.12 4.10
CA ALA A 219 -3.45 -12.86 2.86
C ALA A 219 -2.52 -14.06 2.55
N GLN A 220 -2.54 -14.52 1.31
CA GLN A 220 -1.76 -15.66 0.86
C GLN A 220 -0.32 -15.22 0.57
N PHE A 221 0.66 -16.00 1.04
CA PHE A 221 2.06 -15.78 0.69
C PHE A 221 2.30 -16.24 -0.75
N GLU A 222 2.99 -15.43 -1.54
CA GLU A 222 3.32 -15.77 -2.93
C GLU A 222 4.82 -15.90 -3.16
N CYS A 223 5.60 -14.91 -2.74
CA CYS A 223 7.05 -14.95 -2.94
C CYS A 223 7.83 -14.06 -1.97
N LEU A 224 9.10 -14.40 -1.78
CA LEU A 224 10.11 -13.50 -1.23
C LEU A 224 10.80 -12.81 -2.41
N ALA A 225 10.34 -11.60 -2.74
CA ALA A 225 10.83 -10.85 -3.88
C ALA A 225 12.11 -10.09 -3.51
N ARG A 226 13.24 -10.45 -4.14
CA ARG A 226 14.52 -9.72 -4.00
C ARG A 226 14.38 -8.30 -4.52
N ASN A 227 15.04 -7.33 -3.86
CA ASN A 227 15.06 -5.92 -4.25
C ASN A 227 13.67 -5.29 -4.46
N ARG A 228 12.65 -5.77 -3.75
CA ARG A 228 11.26 -5.32 -3.94
C ARG A 228 10.98 -3.99 -3.26
N LEU A 229 11.75 -3.64 -2.24
CA LEU A 229 11.69 -2.37 -1.51
C LEU A 229 13.08 -1.73 -1.44
N VAL A 230 13.10 -0.42 -1.20
CA VAL A 230 14.31 0.32 -0.84
C VAL A 230 14.08 0.91 0.54
N ILE A 231 14.98 0.63 1.49
CA ILE A 231 14.94 1.17 2.85
C ILE A 231 16.31 1.77 3.16
N ARG A 232 16.32 3.05 3.50
CA ARG A 232 17.53 3.84 3.77
C ARG A 232 18.57 3.72 2.65
N GLY A 233 18.09 3.80 1.41
CA GLY A 233 18.91 3.69 0.20
C GLY A 233 19.38 2.29 -0.17
N ASN A 234 19.06 1.26 0.62
CA ASN A 234 19.47 -0.12 0.36
C ASN A 234 18.31 -0.93 -0.24
N PRO A 235 18.51 -1.65 -1.35
CA PRO A 235 17.55 -2.64 -1.82
C PRO A 235 17.38 -3.74 -0.77
N VAL A 236 16.13 -4.06 -0.44
CA VAL A 236 15.80 -5.13 0.51
C VAL A 236 14.78 -6.09 -0.11
N SER A 237 14.91 -7.37 0.25
CA SER A 237 13.89 -8.36 -0.07
C SER A 237 12.59 -8.05 0.67
N ALA A 238 11.46 -8.43 0.08
CA ALA A 238 10.16 -8.28 0.70
C ALA A 238 9.28 -9.51 0.49
N TRP A 239 8.58 -9.89 1.54
CA TRP A 239 7.47 -10.84 1.49
C TRP A 239 6.32 -10.19 0.74
N VAL A 240 5.88 -10.80 -0.36
CA VAL A 240 4.69 -10.38 -1.11
C VAL A 240 3.55 -11.32 -0.70
N HIS A 241 2.51 -10.72 -0.13
CA HIS A 241 1.24 -11.41 0.13
C HIS A 241 0.12 -10.77 -0.67
N SER A 242 -0.93 -11.53 -0.95
CA SER A 242 -2.10 -11.03 -1.66
C SER A 242 -3.41 -11.40 -0.97
N LEU A 243 -4.38 -10.50 -1.10
CA LEU A 243 -5.79 -10.74 -0.90
C LEU A 243 -6.48 -10.70 -2.25
N VAL A 244 -7.40 -11.62 -2.47
CA VAL A 244 -8.32 -11.68 -3.61
C VAL A 244 -9.75 -11.83 -3.06
N PRO A 245 -10.78 -11.28 -3.74
CA PRO A 245 -12.15 -11.27 -3.25
C PRO A 245 -12.78 -12.68 -3.18
#